data_AF-A0A7J3I6V0-F1
#
_entry.id   AF-A0A7J3I6V0-F1
#
_cell.length_a   1.000
_cell.length_b   1.000
_cell.length_c   1.000
_cell.angle_alpha   90.00
_cell.angle_beta   90.00
_cell.angle_gamma   90.00
#
_symmetry.space_group_name_H-M   'P 1'
#
loop_
_entity.id
_entity.type
_entity.pdbx_description
1 polymer ?
#
loop_
_entity_poly.entity_id
_entity_poly.type
_entity_poly.pdbx_seq_one_letter_code
_entity_poly.pdbx_strand_id
1 'polypeptide(L)'
;MYLNKGQAEIIGGIIVLAVFISAIGLLYTTLMQLSSTSTKGFSERANFEAEKNIEKLTVDYDSTNKRCILVNQGPIPLAITRIWIGGKPIDVDPIQLKPAESISSIGEYGVDNIDMVVTNRGNVIEVKKTCEILKKSRPESTPSSSLFTSEDILNTDRISKGLNQVTFTSTSIEPLAVL
;
A
#
# COMPACT_ATOMS: atom_id res chain seq x y z
N MET A 1 12.55 63.24 -44.73
CA MET A 1 11.37 63.67 -43.95
C MET A 1 11.78 63.61 -42.49
N TYR A 2 12.18 64.74 -41.90
CA TYR A 2 12.68 64.79 -40.52
C TYR A 2 11.49 64.98 -39.59
N LEU A 3 11.28 64.05 -38.67
CA LEU A 3 10.29 64.18 -37.60
C LEU A 3 10.74 65.30 -36.66
N ASN A 4 9.84 66.22 -36.32
CA ASN A 4 10.10 67.21 -35.27
C ASN A 4 10.37 66.45 -33.96
N LYS A 5 11.31 66.95 -33.16
CA LYS A 5 11.85 66.28 -31.96
C LYS A 5 10.76 65.73 -31.01
N GLY A 6 9.64 66.45 -30.87
CA GLY A 6 8.49 66.02 -30.06
C GLY A 6 7.68 64.85 -30.62
N GLN A 7 7.64 64.65 -31.95
CA GLN A 7 6.97 63.49 -32.55
C GLN A 7 7.78 62.20 -32.36
N ALA A 8 9.11 62.30 -32.44
CA ALA A 8 10.00 61.17 -32.16
C ALA A 8 9.91 60.70 -30.69
N GLU A 9 9.77 61.63 -29.75
CA GLU A 9 9.60 61.33 -28.32
C GLU A 9 8.28 60.62 -28.03
N ILE A 10 7.17 61.08 -28.63
CA ILE A 10 5.85 60.43 -28.50
C ILE A 10 5.88 59.01 -29.08
N ILE A 11 6.48 58.82 -30.26
CA ILE A 11 6.60 57.49 -30.87
C ILE A 11 7.46 56.57 -29.99
N GLY A 12 8.58 57.08 -29.45
CA GLY A 12 9.42 56.34 -28.50
C GLY A 12 8.67 55.93 -27.24
N GLY A 13 7.89 56.84 -26.65
CA GLY A 13 7.05 56.58 -25.48
C GLY A 13 6.00 55.50 -25.73
N ILE A 14 5.34 55.54 -26.90
CA ILE A 14 4.33 54.53 -27.28
C ILE A 14 4.97 53.15 -27.46
N ILE A 15 6.15 53.06 -28.09
CA ILE A 15 6.87 51.79 -28.26
C ILE A 15 7.26 51.21 -26.91
N VAL A 16 7.85 52.02 -26.02
CA VAL A 16 8.25 51.57 -24.68
C VAL A 16 7.03 51.10 -23.88
N LEU A 17 5.92 51.84 -23.93
CA LEU A 17 4.69 51.47 -23.25
C LEU A 17 4.12 50.14 -23.77
N ALA A 18 4.10 49.94 -25.09
CA ALA A 18 3.62 48.71 -25.71
C ALA A 18 4.47 47.50 -25.30
N VAL A 19 5.80 47.64 -25.32
CA VAL A 19 6.73 46.58 -24.87
C VAL A 19 6.53 46.27 -23.38
N PHE A 20 6.31 47.30 -22.56
CA PHE A 20 6.08 47.12 -21.12
C PHE A 20 4.78 46.35 -20.83
N ILE A 21 3.69 46.67 -21.55
CA ILE A 21 2.41 45.94 -21.44
C ILE A 21 2.59 44.49 -21.88
N SER A 22 3.29 44.24 -22.99
CA SER A 22 3.58 42.87 -23.45
C SER A 22 4.43 42.09 -22.45
N ALA A 23 5.43 42.73 -21.83
CA ALA A 23 6.27 42.11 -20.81
C ALA A 23 5.45 41.72 -19.56
N ILE A 24 4.56 42.59 -19.08
CA ILE A 24 3.65 42.29 -17.96
C ILE A 24 2.72 41.13 -18.34
N GLY A 25 2.16 41.13 -19.55
CA GLY A 25 1.31 40.04 -20.03
C GLY A 25 2.02 38.69 -20.04
N LEU A 26 3.25 38.65 -20.56
CA LEU A 26 4.10 37.45 -20.51
C LEU A 26 4.34 36.98 -19.08
N LEU A 27 4.72 37.90 -18.19
CA LEU A 27 5.01 37.59 -16.79
C LEU A 27 3.76 37.07 -16.04
N TYR A 28 2.58 37.59 -16.35
CA TYR A 28 1.32 37.09 -15.80
C TYR A 28 1.02 35.65 -16.28
N THR A 29 1.20 35.36 -17.57
CA THR A 29 0.95 34.02 -18.11
C THR A 29 1.90 32.97 -17.54
N THR A 30 3.18 33.31 -17.37
CA THR A 30 4.17 32.39 -16.80
C THR A 30 3.89 32.11 -15.33
N LEU A 31 3.53 33.13 -14.54
CA LEU A 31 3.13 32.96 -13.14
C LEU A 31 1.87 32.10 -13.00
N MET A 32 0.86 32.30 -13.86
CA MET A 32 -0.35 31.47 -13.84
C MET A 32 -0.06 30.00 -14.17
N GLN A 33 0.76 29.74 -15.20
CA GLN A 33 1.16 28.38 -15.55
C GLN A 33 1.95 27.73 -14.41
N LEU A 34 2.92 28.45 -13.84
CA LEU A 34 3.73 27.94 -12.73
C LEU A 34 2.88 27.61 -11.50
N SER A 35 1.95 28.49 -11.14
CA SER A 35 1.01 28.28 -10.02
C SER A 35 0.07 27.09 -10.27
N SER A 36 -0.47 26.96 -11.48
CA SER A 36 -1.35 25.85 -11.85
C SER A 36 -0.63 24.50 -11.83
N THR A 37 0.57 24.43 -12.42
CA THR A 37 1.38 23.20 -12.44
C THR A 37 1.83 22.80 -11.03
N SER A 38 2.24 23.77 -10.22
CA SER A 38 2.64 23.55 -8.83
C SER A 38 1.47 23.01 -7.99
N THR A 39 0.31 23.67 -8.03
CA THR A 39 -0.86 23.28 -7.23
C THR A 39 -1.43 21.92 -7.64
N LYS A 40 -1.50 21.65 -8.96
CA LYS A 40 -1.95 20.34 -9.47
C LYS A 40 -1.00 19.23 -9.09
N GLY A 41 0.31 19.41 -9.29
CA GLY A 41 1.32 18.41 -8.93
C GLY A 41 1.35 18.10 -7.43
N PHE A 42 1.19 19.11 -6.57
CA PHE A 42 1.08 18.89 -5.12
C PHE A 42 -0.21 18.16 -4.74
N SER A 43 -1.34 18.50 -5.36
CA SER A 43 -2.62 17.82 -5.12
C SER A 43 -2.58 16.36 -5.57
N GLU A 44 -2.07 16.09 -6.77
CA GLU A 44 -1.91 14.72 -7.30
C GLU A 44 -0.99 13.89 -6.40
N ARG A 45 0.13 14.45 -5.95
CA ARG A 45 1.02 13.77 -5.02
C ARG A 45 0.36 13.53 -3.65
N ALA A 46 -0.34 14.51 -3.10
CA ALA A 46 -1.05 14.35 -1.84
C ALA A 46 -2.12 13.26 -1.93
N ASN A 47 -2.86 13.22 -3.05
CA ASN A 47 -3.84 12.17 -3.31
C ASN A 47 -3.17 10.81 -3.48
N PHE A 48 -2.06 10.72 -4.22
CA PHE A 48 -1.31 9.46 -4.37
C PHE A 48 -0.83 8.92 -3.02
N GLU A 49 -0.24 9.77 -2.17
CA GLU A 49 0.23 9.37 -0.84
C GLU A 49 -0.94 9.00 0.10
N ALA A 50 -2.05 9.74 0.05
CA ALA A 50 -3.25 9.41 0.81
C ALA A 50 -3.82 8.03 0.38
N GLU A 51 -3.92 7.80 -0.93
CA GLU A 51 -4.39 6.54 -1.48
C GLU A 51 -3.43 5.37 -1.19
N LYS A 52 -2.12 5.62 -1.20
CA LYS A 52 -1.09 4.64 -0.80
C LYS A 52 -1.20 4.25 0.68
N ASN A 53 -1.59 5.17 1.55
CA ASN A 53 -1.75 4.88 2.98
C ASN A 53 -3.02 4.08 3.31
N ILE A 54 -4.08 4.21 2.50
CA ILE A 54 -5.33 3.46 2.69
C ILE A 54 -5.36 2.14 1.92
N GLU A 55 -4.39 1.91 1.03
CA GLU A 55 -4.21 0.63 0.36
C GLU A 55 -3.98 -0.49 1.36
N LYS A 56 -4.73 -1.58 1.20
CA LYS A 56 -4.60 -2.76 2.04
C LYS A 56 -4.81 -4.04 1.25
N LEU A 57 -3.76 -4.53 0.62
CA LEU A 57 -3.72 -5.87 0.03
C LEU A 57 -3.17 -6.85 1.05
N THR A 58 -3.91 -7.93 1.31
CA THR A 58 -3.52 -8.96 2.26
C THR A 58 -3.49 -10.33 1.60
N VAL A 59 -2.60 -11.18 2.07
CA VAL A 59 -2.59 -12.61 1.71
C VAL A 59 -3.48 -13.32 2.72
N ASP A 60 -4.41 -14.13 2.24
CA ASP A 60 -5.22 -15.03 3.06
C ASP A 60 -5.05 -16.48 2.59
N TYR A 61 -5.36 -17.44 3.47
CA TYR A 61 -5.33 -18.86 3.14
C TYR A 61 -6.75 -19.42 3.19
N ASP A 62 -7.24 -19.84 2.03
CA ASP A 62 -8.52 -20.54 1.91
C ASP A 62 -8.31 -22.02 2.26
N SER A 63 -8.78 -22.40 3.44
CA SER A 63 -8.69 -23.77 3.95
C SER A 63 -9.57 -24.76 3.17
N THR A 64 -10.61 -24.28 2.49
CA THR A 64 -11.53 -25.13 1.70
C THR A 64 -10.85 -25.60 0.44
N ASN A 65 -10.24 -24.67 -0.30
CA ASN A 65 -9.58 -24.95 -1.57
C ASN A 65 -8.09 -25.26 -1.40
N LYS A 66 -7.55 -25.16 -0.18
CA LYS A 66 -6.14 -25.40 0.19
C LYS A 66 -5.18 -24.53 -0.62
N ARG A 67 -5.54 -23.26 -0.83
CA ARG A 67 -4.78 -22.32 -1.67
C ARG A 67 -4.70 -20.96 -1.01
N CYS A 68 -3.60 -20.25 -1.27
CA CYS A 68 -3.50 -18.85 -0.89
C CYS A 68 -4.23 -17.95 -1.89
N ILE A 69 -4.84 -16.91 -1.36
CA ILE A 69 -5.57 -15.90 -2.11
C ILE A 69 -5.06 -14.52 -1.72
N LEU A 70 -5.12 -13.59 -2.66
CA LEU A 70 -4.90 -12.18 -2.39
C LEU A 70 -6.26 -11.51 -2.23
N VAL A 71 -6.43 -10.74 -1.17
CA VAL A 71 -7.67 -10.05 -0.84
C VAL A 71 -7.40 -8.57 -0.73
N ASN A 72 -8.14 -7.75 -1.46
CA ASN A 72 -8.15 -6.32 -1.27
C ASN A 72 -9.06 -5.97 -0.09
N GLN A 73 -8.48 -5.74 1.08
CA GLN A 73 -9.21 -5.28 2.27
C GLN A 73 -9.32 -3.75 2.35
N GLY A 74 -8.74 -3.03 1.39
CA GLY A 74 -8.78 -1.58 1.33
C GLY A 74 -10.12 -1.05 0.82
N PRO A 75 -10.43 0.23 1.08
CA PRO A 75 -11.65 0.88 0.59
C PRO A 75 -11.57 1.30 -0.88
N ILE A 76 -10.39 1.20 -1.50
CA ILE A 76 -10.12 1.63 -2.87
C ILE A 76 -9.73 0.45 -3.76
N PRO A 77 -9.99 0.51 -5.08
CA PRO A 77 -9.47 -0.47 -6.01
C PRO A 77 -7.93 -0.40 -6.07
N LEU A 78 -7.31 -1.57 -6.23
CA LEU A 78 -5.88 -1.75 -6.33
C LEU A 78 -5.56 -2.44 -7.65
N ALA A 79 -4.39 -2.15 -8.24
CA ALA A 79 -3.93 -2.89 -9.40
C ALA A 79 -2.60 -3.56 -9.12
N ILE A 80 -2.48 -4.83 -9.48
CA ILE A 80 -1.21 -5.55 -9.43
C ILE A 80 -0.49 -5.32 -10.75
N THR A 81 0.73 -4.80 -10.69
CA THR A 81 1.51 -4.39 -11.88
C THR A 81 2.70 -5.30 -12.15
N ARG A 82 3.25 -5.92 -11.11
CA ARG A 82 4.40 -6.82 -11.23
C ARG A 82 4.34 -7.89 -10.17
N ILE A 83 4.78 -9.08 -10.52
CA ILE A 83 4.93 -10.21 -9.61
C ILE A 83 6.37 -10.71 -9.63
N TRP A 84 6.79 -11.38 -8.57
CA TRP A 84 8.09 -12.06 -8.50
C TRP A 84 7.88 -13.55 -8.33
N ILE A 85 8.55 -14.35 -9.16
CA ILE A 85 8.49 -15.81 -9.12
C ILE A 85 9.92 -16.35 -9.24
N GLY A 86 10.33 -17.19 -8.29
CA GLY A 86 11.69 -17.72 -8.24
C GLY A 86 12.74 -16.61 -8.18
N GLY A 87 12.43 -15.49 -7.51
CA GLY A 87 13.31 -14.32 -7.46
C GLY A 87 13.45 -13.53 -8.76
N LYS A 88 12.63 -13.79 -9.80
CA LYS A 88 12.61 -13.01 -11.04
C LYS A 88 11.37 -12.12 -11.14
N PRO A 89 11.52 -10.82 -11.46
CA PRO A 89 10.37 -9.96 -11.72
C PRO A 89 9.72 -10.31 -13.05
N ILE A 90 8.39 -10.36 -13.07
CA ILE A 90 7.55 -10.53 -14.25
C ILE A 90 6.54 -9.39 -14.25
N ASP A 91 6.60 -8.56 -15.28
CA ASP A 91 5.57 -7.54 -15.52
C ASP A 91 4.30 -8.22 -16.02
N VAL A 92 3.17 -7.86 -15.43
CA VAL A 92 1.85 -8.42 -15.77
C VAL A 92 0.94 -7.29 -16.22
N ASP A 93 -0.01 -7.61 -17.10
CA ASP A 93 -1.08 -6.66 -17.41
C ASP A 93 -1.79 -6.27 -16.11
N PRO A 94 -2.03 -4.97 -15.86
CA PRO A 94 -2.57 -4.52 -14.58
C PRO A 94 -3.89 -5.19 -14.21
N ILE A 95 -3.86 -6.07 -13.21
CA ILE A 95 -5.06 -6.74 -12.71
C ILE A 95 -5.70 -5.86 -11.66
N GLN A 96 -6.89 -5.35 -11.93
CA GLN A 96 -7.65 -4.55 -10.97
C GLN A 96 -8.39 -5.46 -9.98
N LEU A 97 -8.14 -5.25 -8.69
CA LEU A 97 -8.92 -5.82 -7.59
C LEU A 97 -9.79 -4.73 -6.96
N LYS A 98 -11.10 -4.92 -7.01
CA LYS A 98 -12.06 -4.06 -6.31
C LYS A 98 -11.99 -4.29 -4.79
N PRO A 99 -12.51 -3.36 -3.97
CA PRO A 99 -12.65 -3.57 -2.54
C PRO A 99 -13.37 -4.89 -2.21
N ALA A 100 -12.84 -5.62 -1.23
CA ALA A 100 -13.30 -6.95 -0.79
C ALA A 100 -13.22 -8.07 -1.85
N GLU A 101 -12.60 -7.82 -3.01
CA GLU A 101 -12.38 -8.84 -4.02
C GLU A 101 -11.17 -9.71 -3.64
N SER A 102 -11.25 -10.99 -4.02
CA SER A 102 -10.17 -11.94 -3.83
C SER A 102 -9.81 -12.65 -5.14
N ILE A 103 -8.52 -12.93 -5.32
CA ILE A 103 -8.01 -13.69 -6.46
C ILE A 103 -7.12 -14.82 -5.98
N SER A 104 -7.18 -15.95 -6.68
CA SER A 104 -6.35 -17.14 -6.44
C SER A 104 -5.26 -17.33 -7.49
N SER A 105 -5.28 -16.55 -8.58
CA SER A 105 -4.29 -16.58 -9.65
C SER A 105 -4.09 -15.20 -10.28
N ILE A 106 -2.90 -14.98 -10.83
CA ILE A 106 -2.49 -13.81 -11.60
C ILE A 106 -1.99 -14.33 -12.94
N GLY A 107 -2.79 -14.18 -13.99
CA GLY A 107 -2.55 -14.82 -15.28
C GLY A 107 -2.53 -16.34 -15.15
N GLU A 108 -1.45 -16.97 -15.59
CA GLU A 108 -1.26 -18.43 -15.50
C GLU A 108 -0.68 -18.89 -14.15
N TYR A 109 -0.28 -17.94 -13.29
CA TYR A 109 0.40 -18.24 -12.04
C TYR A 109 -0.58 -18.26 -10.86
N GLY A 110 -0.67 -19.40 -10.17
CA GLY A 110 -1.36 -19.48 -8.89
C GLY A 110 -0.66 -18.62 -7.83
N VAL A 111 -1.42 -17.97 -6.95
CA VAL A 111 -0.90 -17.09 -5.88
C VAL A 111 0.09 -17.83 -4.97
N ASP A 112 -0.09 -19.14 -4.76
CA ASP A 112 0.83 -19.97 -3.99
C ASP A 112 2.27 -20.01 -4.52
N ASN A 113 2.47 -19.78 -5.83
CA ASN A 113 3.76 -19.83 -6.49
C ASN A 113 4.45 -18.46 -6.58
N ILE A 114 3.78 -17.40 -6.10
CA ILE A 114 4.26 -16.03 -6.19
C ILE A 114 5.05 -15.69 -4.93
N ASP A 115 6.29 -15.25 -5.09
CA ASP A 115 7.14 -14.83 -3.98
C ASP A 115 6.69 -13.46 -3.46
N MET A 116 6.53 -12.49 -4.37
CA MET A 116 6.13 -11.13 -4.03
C MET A 116 5.19 -10.53 -5.08
N VAL A 117 4.36 -9.60 -4.64
CA VAL A 117 3.46 -8.82 -5.49
C VAL A 117 3.75 -7.35 -5.31
N VAL A 118 3.75 -6.60 -6.42
CA VAL A 118 3.90 -5.14 -6.44
C VAL A 118 2.62 -4.53 -6.98
N THR A 119 2.12 -3.53 -6.27
CA THR A 119 0.90 -2.80 -6.66
C THR A 119 1.22 -1.52 -7.44
N ASN A 120 0.22 -0.97 -8.11
CA ASN A 120 0.31 0.29 -8.85
C ASN A 120 0.69 1.51 -7.98
N ARG A 121 0.60 1.36 -6.66
CA ARG A 121 0.94 2.38 -5.65
C ARG A 121 2.30 2.15 -5.01
N GLY A 122 3.02 1.12 -5.46
CA GLY A 122 4.39 0.81 -5.04
C GLY A 122 4.48 0.03 -3.74
N ASN A 123 3.37 -0.54 -3.24
CA ASN A 123 3.43 -1.46 -2.11
C ASN A 123 3.95 -2.83 -2.58
N VAL A 124 4.77 -3.46 -1.75
CA VAL A 124 5.38 -4.77 -2.03
C VAL A 124 5.01 -5.74 -0.93
N ILE A 125 4.36 -6.85 -1.30
CA ILE A 125 3.85 -7.84 -0.35
C ILE A 125 4.54 -9.17 -0.57
N GLU A 126 5.15 -9.71 0.49
CA GLU A 126 5.75 -11.04 0.52
C GLU A 126 4.66 -12.12 0.59
N VAL A 127 4.27 -12.67 -0.55
CA VAL A 127 3.14 -13.60 -0.66
C VAL A 127 3.50 -14.97 -0.12
N LYS A 128 4.55 -15.59 -0.66
CA LYS A 128 4.94 -16.97 -0.30
C LYS A 128 5.20 -17.15 1.19
N LYS A 129 5.97 -16.25 1.80
CA LYS A 129 6.30 -16.30 3.23
C LYS A 129 5.05 -16.13 4.11
N THR A 130 4.19 -15.17 3.78
CA THR A 130 2.94 -14.93 4.54
C THR A 130 1.99 -16.12 4.40
N CYS A 131 1.87 -16.64 3.18
CA CYS A 131 1.09 -17.83 2.85
C CYS A 131 1.56 -19.07 3.65
N GLU A 132 2.87 -19.33 3.74
CA GLU A 132 3.43 -20.43 4.51
C GLU A 132 3.16 -20.32 6.02
N ILE A 133 3.18 -19.10 6.57
CA ILE A 133 2.83 -18.84 7.97
C ILE A 133 1.34 -19.13 8.21
N LEU A 134 0.46 -18.65 7.32
CA LEU A 134 -0.99 -18.84 7.43
C LEU A 134 -1.41 -20.31 7.28
N LYS A 135 -0.75 -21.05 6.38
CA LYS A 135 -0.93 -22.50 6.23
C LYS A 135 -0.65 -23.26 7.52
N LYS A 136 0.34 -22.83 8.31
CA LYS A 136 0.71 -23.46 9.59
C LYS A 136 -0.24 -23.06 10.73
N SER A 137 -0.77 -21.84 10.73
CA SER A 137 -1.61 -21.34 11.82
C SER A 137 -3.10 -21.70 11.69
N ARG A 138 -3.58 -22.06 10.49
CA ARG A 138 -4.93 -22.55 10.24
C ARG A 138 -4.91 -23.99 9.71
N PRO A 139 -4.56 -24.99 10.55
CA PRO A 139 -4.66 -26.39 10.15
C PRO A 139 -6.11 -26.73 9.79
N GLU A 140 -6.28 -27.70 8.89
CA GLU A 140 -7.57 -28.20 8.40
C GLU A 140 -8.64 -28.21 9.49
N SER A 141 -9.79 -27.61 9.21
CA SER A 141 -11.02 -28.08 9.86
C SER A 141 -11.26 -29.49 9.34
N THR A 142 -10.72 -30.49 10.04
CA THR A 142 -11.20 -31.86 9.94
C THR A 142 -12.73 -31.80 10.00
N PRO A 143 -13.50 -32.50 9.14
CA PRO A 143 -14.93 -32.59 9.36
C PRO A 143 -15.14 -33.25 10.71
N SER A 144 -15.36 -32.43 11.74
CA SER A 144 -15.66 -32.90 13.07
C SER A 144 -17.05 -33.50 12.98
N SER A 145 -17.12 -34.81 12.77
CA SER A 145 -18.26 -35.60 13.20
C SER A 145 -18.49 -35.24 14.67
N SER A 146 -19.58 -34.53 14.92
CA SER A 146 -20.29 -34.34 16.19
C SER A 146 -19.50 -34.52 17.48
N LEU A 147 -19.43 -33.46 18.30
CA LEU A 147 -19.78 -33.47 19.74
C LEU A 147 -19.32 -32.14 20.37
N PHE A 148 -20.03 -31.07 20.06
CA PHE A 148 -20.08 -29.90 20.94
C PHE A 148 -21.56 -29.54 21.12
N THR A 149 -22.17 -30.09 22.17
CA THR A 149 -23.43 -29.58 22.71
C THR A 149 -23.10 -28.40 23.62
N SER A 150 -23.87 -27.33 23.48
CA SER A 150 -23.65 -25.97 24.02
C SER A 150 -23.69 -25.84 25.55
N GLU A 151 -23.48 -26.90 26.32
CA GLU A 151 -23.57 -26.91 27.79
C GLU A 151 -22.20 -26.78 28.47
N ASP A 152 -21.09 -26.90 27.74
CA ASP A 152 -19.74 -26.96 28.34
C ASP A 152 -18.99 -25.62 28.39
N ILE A 153 -19.64 -24.50 28.05
CA ILE A 153 -19.01 -23.16 28.05
C ILE A 153 -19.09 -22.46 29.43
N LEU A 154 -19.91 -22.96 30.37
CA LEU A 154 -20.09 -22.33 31.69
C LEU A 154 -19.34 -23.00 32.85
N ASN A 155 -18.55 -24.06 32.62
CA ASN A 155 -17.75 -24.68 33.67
C ASN A 155 -16.27 -24.27 33.59
N THR A 156 -15.99 -23.08 34.09
CA THR A 156 -14.65 -22.54 34.36
C THR A 156 -13.94 -23.27 35.52
N ASP A 157 -13.89 -24.61 35.48
CA ASP A 157 -13.30 -25.43 36.58
C ASP A 157 -12.37 -26.55 36.09
N ARG A 158 -11.90 -26.50 34.84
CA ARG A 158 -10.92 -27.47 34.30
C ARG A 158 -9.63 -26.90 33.72
N ILE A 159 -9.26 -25.66 34.07
CA ILE A 159 -7.86 -25.20 33.96
C ILE A 159 -7.07 -25.65 35.20
N SER A 160 -7.03 -26.96 35.46
CA SER A 160 -6.25 -27.52 36.57
C SER A 160 -5.82 -28.99 36.38
N LYS A 161 -6.00 -29.58 35.20
CA LYS A 161 -5.39 -30.87 34.85
C LYS A 161 -4.87 -30.85 33.41
N GLY A 162 -3.63 -30.39 33.25
CA GLY A 162 -2.95 -30.37 31.95
C GLY A 162 -1.85 -29.33 31.79
N LEU A 163 -1.47 -28.61 32.86
CA LEU A 163 -0.27 -27.78 32.84
C LEU A 163 0.95 -28.69 32.93
N ASN A 164 1.46 -29.12 31.77
CA ASN A 164 2.79 -29.67 31.67
C ASN A 164 3.77 -28.64 32.25
N GLN A 165 4.50 -29.07 33.27
CA GLN A 165 5.56 -28.34 33.95
C GLN A 165 6.55 -27.76 32.91
N VAL A 166 6.51 -26.45 32.71
CA VAL A 166 7.67 -25.70 32.24
C VAL A 166 8.50 -25.43 33.49
N THR A 167 9.43 -26.32 33.78
CA THR A 167 10.44 -26.12 34.83
C THR A 167 11.38 -25.01 34.38
N PHE A 168 11.21 -23.81 34.94
CA PHE A 168 12.24 -22.78 34.88
C PHE A 168 13.33 -23.16 35.89
N THR A 169 14.50 -23.59 35.40
CA THR A 169 15.71 -23.69 36.22
C THR A 169 16.22 -22.27 36.51
N SER A 170 15.92 -21.76 37.71
CA SER A 170 16.60 -20.58 38.23
C SER A 170 18.00 -20.97 38.70
N THR A 171 19.03 -20.48 38.00
CA THR A 171 20.38 -20.43 38.57
C THR A 171 20.41 -19.37 39.67
N SER A 172 20.63 -19.86 40.90
CA SER A 172 20.98 -19.11 42.10
C SER A 172 22.00 -18.00 41.82
N ILE A 173 21.65 -16.75 42.17
CA ILE A 173 22.62 -15.69 42.45
C ILE A 173 22.47 -15.39 43.95
N GLU A 174 23.48 -15.75 44.73
CA GLU A 174 23.60 -15.42 46.15
C GLU A 174 23.70 -13.90 46.34
N PRO A 175 23.02 -13.30 47.33
CA PRO A 175 23.32 -11.94 47.76
C PRO A 175 24.51 -11.95 48.72
N LEU A 176 25.64 -11.38 48.29
CA LEU A 176 26.75 -11.03 49.19
C LEU A 176 26.29 -9.91 50.12
N ALA A 177 26.26 -10.20 51.42
CA ALA A 177 26.21 -9.18 52.45
C ALA A 177 27.51 -8.36 52.44
N VAL A 178 27.39 -7.04 52.36
CA VAL A 178 28.49 -6.11 52.61
C VAL A 178 28.11 -5.21 53.77
N LEU A 179 28.95 -5.29 54.81
CA LEU A 179 29.06 -4.41 55.98
C LEU A 179 29.41 -2.97 55.58
#